data_AF-A0A2V2S918-F1
#
_entry.id   AF-A0A2V2S918-F1
#
_cell.length_a   1.000
_cell.length_b   1.000
_cell.length_c   1.000
_cell.angle_alpha   90.00
_cell.angle_beta   90.00
_cell.angle_gamma   90.00
#
_symmetry.space_group_name_H-M   'P 1'
#
loop_
_entity.id
_entity.type
_entity.pdbx_description
1 polymer ?
#
loop_
_entity_poly.entity_id
_entity_poly.type
_entity_poly.pdbx_seq_one_letter_code
_entity_poly.pdbx_strand_id
1 'polypeptide(L)'
;MPLELELIRASEFIRLNATGNFDLTASKLALIKIAQGCQKRGIDRAMLDLRELQPLPKARLSRADLIALINAFPYLGFSRTHRLALLYSADPHGRARLFAFITSMHGWQVRGFRSFEEAMLWLWQGHSEEVPAVERKRSVPIHSRSIAVRTRVSL
;
A
#
# COMPACT_ATOMS: atom_id res chain seq x y z
N MET A 1 16.76 34.43 9.04
CA MET A 1 15.51 33.63 8.99
C MET A 1 15.86 32.20 9.36
N PRO A 2 15.25 31.59 10.38
CA PRO A 2 15.46 30.16 10.65
C PRO A 2 14.67 29.34 9.61
N LEU A 3 15.34 28.41 8.93
CA LEU A 3 14.73 27.41 8.06
C LEU A 3 14.79 26.07 8.79
N GLU A 4 13.63 25.47 9.06
CA GLU A 4 13.51 24.07 9.47
C GLU A 4 13.41 23.18 8.23
N LEU A 5 14.27 22.17 8.15
CA LEU A 5 14.29 21.17 7.09
C LEU A 5 13.98 19.81 7.73
N GLU A 6 12.82 19.25 7.40
CA GLU A 6 12.43 17.89 7.80
C GLU A 6 12.46 16.94 6.61
N LEU A 7 13.04 15.76 6.80
CA LEU A 7 13.04 14.69 5.80
C LEU A 7 11.83 13.77 6.04
N ILE A 8 10.75 13.96 5.29
CA ILE A 8 9.59 13.08 5.32
C ILE A 8 9.86 11.86 4.41
N ARG A 9 9.86 10.65 4.98
CA ARG A 9 9.97 9.41 4.19
C ARG A 9 8.69 9.22 3.36
N ALA A 10 8.83 9.11 2.03
CA ALA A 10 7.73 8.67 1.18
C ALA A 10 7.28 7.28 1.63
N SER A 11 5.98 7.11 1.86
CA SER A 11 5.41 5.83 2.29
C SER A 11 5.70 4.74 1.25
N GLU A 12 6.51 3.76 1.63
CA GLU A 12 6.86 2.62 0.78
C GLU A 12 5.65 1.68 0.64
N PHE A 13 5.46 1.12 -0.56
CA PHE A 13 4.48 0.09 -0.83
C PHE A 13 5.06 -0.94 -1.81
N ILE A 14 4.55 -2.16 -1.75
CA ILE A 14 4.97 -3.23 -2.64
C ILE A 14 4.13 -3.20 -3.90
N ARG A 15 4.75 -3.11 -5.07
CA ARG A 15 4.04 -3.26 -6.35
C ARG A 15 4.32 -4.63 -6.96
N LEU A 16 3.26 -5.34 -7.33
CA LEU A 16 3.33 -6.56 -8.13
C LEU A 16 2.65 -6.29 -9.47
N ASN A 17 3.38 -6.43 -10.57
CA ASN A 17 2.81 -6.35 -11.91
C ASN A 17 2.33 -7.75 -12.34
N ALA A 18 1.08 -7.82 -12.78
CA ALA A 18 0.46 -9.03 -13.28
C ALA A 18 0.55 -9.08 -14.81
N THR A 19 1.35 -10.02 -15.32
CA THR A 19 1.44 -10.31 -16.76
C THR A 19 0.72 -11.61 -17.09
N GLY A 20 0.15 -11.71 -18.29
CA GLY A 20 -0.46 -12.95 -18.79
C GLY A 20 -1.91 -13.11 -18.36
N ASN A 21 -2.28 -14.28 -17.84
CA ASN A 21 -3.66 -14.61 -17.47
C ASN A 21 -3.78 -14.93 -15.98
N PHE A 22 -4.75 -14.30 -15.31
CA PHE A 22 -5.06 -14.58 -13.90
C PHE A 22 -6.23 -15.56 -13.79
N ASP A 23 -5.92 -16.79 -13.39
CA ASP A 23 -6.88 -17.76 -12.86
C ASP A 23 -6.78 -17.83 -11.33
N LEU A 24 -7.55 -18.72 -10.70
CA LEU A 24 -7.58 -18.84 -9.24
C LEU A 24 -6.19 -19.14 -8.65
N THR A 25 -5.43 -20.04 -9.29
CA THR A 25 -4.11 -20.48 -8.81
C THR A 25 -3.09 -19.35 -8.93
N ALA A 26 -3.02 -18.70 -10.09
CA ALA A 26 -2.15 -17.54 -10.32
C ALA A 26 -2.48 -16.38 -9.36
N SER A 27 -3.77 -16.14 -9.13
CA SER A 27 -4.24 -15.10 -8.19
C SER A 27 -3.81 -15.40 -6.76
N LYS A 28 -3.93 -16.64 -6.28
CA LYS A 28 -3.44 -17.05 -4.95
C LYS A 28 -1.93 -16.84 -4.82
N LEU A 29 -1.16 -17.25 -5.84
CA LEU A 29 0.30 -17.07 -5.83
C LEU A 29 0.71 -15.60 -5.80
N ALA A 30 0.02 -14.73 -6.54
CA ALA A 30 0.26 -13.29 -6.48
C ALA A 30 -0.01 -12.72 -5.08
N LEU A 31 -1.13 -13.11 -4.46
CA LEU A 31 -1.48 -12.69 -3.10
C LEU A 31 -0.47 -13.19 -2.06
N ILE A 32 0.01 -14.44 -2.17
CA ILE A 32 1.07 -14.98 -1.30
C ILE A 32 2.35 -14.13 -1.42
N LYS A 33 2.78 -13.83 -2.65
CA LYS A 33 3.99 -13.02 -2.88
C LYS A 33 3.85 -11.63 -2.28
N ILE A 34 2.68 -11.01 -2.40
CA ILE A 34 2.38 -9.71 -1.78
C ILE A 34 2.49 -9.81 -0.26
N ALA A 35 1.76 -10.75 0.38
CA ALA A 35 1.77 -10.90 1.83
C ALA A 35 3.17 -11.20 2.39
N GLN A 36 3.91 -12.09 1.74
CA GLN A 36 5.30 -12.40 2.11
C GLN A 36 6.22 -11.19 1.96
N GLY A 37 6.06 -10.41 0.89
CA GLY A 37 6.80 -9.17 0.69
C GLY A 37 6.52 -8.17 1.81
N CYS A 38 5.23 -7.97 2.14
CA CYS A 38 4.76 -7.08 3.18
C CYS A 38 5.40 -7.44 4.53
N GLN A 39 5.31 -8.72 4.92
CA GLN A 39 5.89 -9.24 6.14
C GLN A 39 7.41 -9.07 6.20
N LYS A 40 8.13 -9.44 5.12
CA LYS A 40 9.61 -9.35 5.07
C LYS A 40 10.13 -7.92 5.17
N ARG A 41 9.34 -6.93 4.79
CA ARG A 41 9.73 -5.51 4.79
C ARG A 41 9.10 -4.70 5.93
N GLY A 42 8.20 -5.29 6.70
CA GLY A 42 7.41 -4.56 7.69
C GLY A 42 6.51 -3.49 7.06
N ILE A 43 6.05 -3.72 5.83
CA ILE A 43 5.20 -2.79 5.06
C ILE A 43 3.80 -3.39 4.98
N ASP A 44 2.78 -2.60 5.28
CA ASP A 44 1.37 -3.03 5.24
C ASP A 44 0.66 -2.64 3.94
N ARG A 45 1.34 -1.97 3.01
CA ARG A 45 0.76 -1.43 1.77
C ARG A 45 1.27 -2.16 0.54
N ALA A 46 0.35 -2.51 -0.35
CA ALA A 46 0.67 -3.10 -1.62
C ALA A 46 -0.25 -2.63 -2.75
N MET A 47 0.25 -2.71 -3.97
CA MET A 47 -0.45 -2.46 -5.21
C MET A 47 -0.29 -3.67 -6.12
N LEU A 48 -1.40 -4.22 -6.58
CA LEU A 48 -1.44 -5.23 -7.63
C LEU A 48 -1.82 -4.51 -8.94
N ASP A 49 -0.87 -4.39 -9.86
CA ASP A 49 -1.06 -3.75 -11.15
C ASP A 49 -1.48 -4.78 -12.20
N LEU A 50 -2.72 -4.66 -12.64
CA LEU A 50 -3.43 -5.51 -13.58
C LEU A 50 -3.52 -4.86 -14.98
N ARG A 51 -2.91 -3.70 -15.21
CA ARG A 51 -3.07 -2.95 -16.47
C ARG A 51 -2.54 -3.68 -17.70
N GLU A 52 -1.57 -4.56 -17.52
CA GLU A 52 -0.98 -5.39 -18.59
C GLU A 52 -1.78 -6.67 -18.88
N LEU A 53 -2.87 -6.93 -18.13
CA LEU A 53 -3.75 -8.04 -18.40
C LEU A 53 -4.63 -7.73 -19.62
N GLN A 54 -4.54 -8.62 -20.61
CA GLN A 54 -5.38 -8.51 -21.80
C GLN A 54 -6.83 -8.90 -21.47
N PRO A 55 -7.82 -8.09 -21.88
CA PRO A 55 -9.21 -8.42 -21.67
C PRO A 55 -9.57 -9.65 -22.52
N LEU A 56 -9.99 -10.73 -21.85
CA LEU A 56 -10.44 -11.94 -22.52
C LEU A 56 -11.94 -11.88 -22.85
N PRO A 57 -12.42 -12.62 -23.86
CA PRO A 57 -13.85 -12.70 -24.16
C PRO A 57 -14.71 -13.20 -22.99
N LYS A 58 -14.14 -14.05 -22.13
CA LYS A 58 -14.81 -14.61 -20.95
C LYS A 58 -14.00 -14.35 -19.69
N ALA A 59 -14.69 -14.04 -18.59
CA ALA A 59 -14.07 -13.95 -17.28
C ALA A 59 -13.44 -15.29 -16.89
N ARG A 60 -12.14 -15.28 -16.53
CA ARG A 60 -11.46 -16.48 -16.02
C ARG A 60 -11.78 -16.76 -14.55
N LEU A 61 -11.98 -15.72 -13.75
CA LEU A 61 -12.40 -15.84 -12.38
C LEU A 61 -13.92 -15.80 -12.29
N SER A 62 -14.51 -16.89 -11.83
CA SER A 62 -15.91 -16.94 -11.44
C SER A 62 -16.16 -16.17 -10.14
N ARG A 63 -17.43 -15.99 -9.75
CA ARG A 63 -17.74 -15.36 -8.45
C ARG A 63 -17.29 -16.24 -7.28
N ALA A 64 -17.41 -17.56 -7.42
CA ALA A 64 -16.93 -18.53 -6.44
C ALA A 64 -15.42 -18.43 -6.27
N ASP A 65 -14.67 -18.23 -7.35
CA ASP A 65 -13.22 -18.03 -7.28
C ASP A 65 -12.84 -16.77 -6.50
N LEU A 66 -13.57 -15.66 -6.70
CA LEU A 66 -13.35 -14.44 -5.93
C LEU A 66 -13.59 -14.66 -4.44
N ILE A 67 -14.67 -15.35 -4.07
CA ILE A 67 -14.96 -15.70 -2.68
C ILE A 67 -13.86 -16.60 -2.11
N ALA A 68 -13.40 -17.59 -2.88
CA ALA A 68 -12.31 -18.48 -2.48
C ALA A 68 -10.98 -17.72 -2.25
N LEU A 69 -10.70 -16.69 -3.05
CA LEU A 69 -9.55 -15.81 -2.83
C LEU A 69 -9.70 -15.02 -1.53
N ILE A 70 -10.86 -14.42 -1.28
CA ILE A 70 -11.11 -13.60 -0.09
C ILE A 70 -10.99 -14.44 1.18
N ASN A 71 -11.59 -15.63 1.19
CA ASN A 71 -11.51 -16.54 2.32
C ASN A 71 -10.08 -17.03 2.59
N ALA A 72 -9.20 -16.98 1.59
CA ALA A 72 -7.80 -17.35 1.75
C ALA A 72 -6.97 -16.27 2.48
N PHE A 73 -7.38 -14.99 2.50
CA PHE A 73 -6.57 -13.87 3.01
C PHE A 73 -5.86 -14.12 4.34
N PRO A 74 -6.55 -14.60 5.41
CA PRO A 74 -5.90 -14.90 6.68
C PRO A 74 -4.78 -15.93 6.55
N TYR A 75 -5.05 -17.00 5.78
CA TYR A 75 -4.12 -18.11 5.55
C TYR A 75 -2.95 -17.71 4.65
N LEU A 76 -3.13 -16.69 3.80
CA LEU A 76 -2.06 -16.16 2.95
C LEU A 76 -1.15 -15.18 3.70
N GLY A 77 -1.49 -14.79 4.93
CA GLY A 77 -0.67 -13.91 5.76
C GLY A 77 -1.06 -12.43 5.70
N PHE A 78 -2.25 -12.10 5.19
CA PHE A 78 -2.80 -10.75 5.30
C PHE A 78 -3.39 -10.51 6.71
N SER A 79 -3.17 -9.32 7.24
CA SER A 79 -3.85 -8.80 8.43
C SER A 79 -4.83 -7.69 8.04
N ARG A 80 -5.71 -7.27 8.97
CA ARG A 80 -6.67 -6.18 8.73
C ARG A 80 -6.02 -4.81 8.54
N THR A 81 -4.76 -4.65 8.93
CA THR A 81 -3.99 -3.43 8.71
C THR A 81 -3.45 -3.34 7.29
N HIS A 82 -3.38 -4.47 6.56
CA HIS A 82 -2.87 -4.46 5.19
C HIS A 82 -3.82 -3.73 4.23
N ARG A 83 -3.27 -2.82 3.44
CA ARG A 83 -3.93 -2.12 2.34
C ARG A 83 -3.47 -2.67 1.00
N LEU A 84 -4.42 -3.13 0.19
CA LEU A 84 -4.18 -3.61 -1.17
C LEU A 84 -4.93 -2.74 -2.19
N ALA A 85 -4.18 -2.03 -3.03
CA ALA A 85 -4.72 -1.33 -4.19
C ALA A 85 -4.72 -2.25 -5.40
N LEU A 86 -5.84 -2.35 -6.11
CA LEU A 86 -5.92 -3.01 -7.41
C LEU A 86 -5.93 -1.96 -8.52
N LEU A 87 -4.89 -1.91 -9.33
CA LEU A 87 -4.78 -0.96 -10.43
C LEU A 87 -5.13 -1.66 -11.74
N TYR A 88 -6.11 -1.18 -12.50
CA TYR A 88 -6.53 -1.78 -13.77
C TYR A 88 -6.92 -0.71 -14.79
N SER A 89 -6.61 -0.94 -16.06
CA SER A 89 -6.96 -0.03 -17.16
C SER A 89 -8.43 -0.22 -17.56
N ALA A 90 -8.85 -1.47 -17.67
CA ALA A 90 -10.22 -1.88 -17.94
C ALA A 90 -10.61 -3.05 -17.03
N ASP A 91 -11.91 -3.16 -16.73
CA ASP A 91 -12.48 -4.28 -15.98
C ASP A 91 -13.78 -4.71 -16.69
N PRO A 92 -13.68 -5.29 -17.90
CA PRO A 92 -14.85 -5.57 -18.74
C PRO A 92 -15.81 -6.56 -18.09
N HIS A 93 -15.30 -7.45 -17.25
CA HIS A 93 -16.07 -8.45 -16.53
C HIS A 93 -16.42 -8.05 -15.09
N GLY A 94 -16.03 -6.84 -14.67
CA GLY A 94 -16.27 -6.31 -13.33
C GLY A 94 -15.58 -7.09 -12.20
N ARG A 95 -14.57 -7.91 -12.48
CA ARG A 95 -13.98 -8.84 -11.49
C ARG A 95 -13.06 -8.15 -10.51
N ALA A 96 -12.26 -7.18 -10.97
CA ALA A 96 -11.40 -6.41 -10.08
C ALA A 96 -12.24 -5.55 -9.13
N ARG A 97 -13.29 -4.90 -9.66
CA ARG A 97 -14.22 -4.10 -8.86
C ARG A 97 -15.04 -4.96 -7.89
N LEU A 98 -15.59 -6.08 -8.37
CA LEU A 98 -16.36 -6.99 -7.53
C LEU A 98 -15.51 -7.59 -6.42
N PHE A 99 -14.28 -7.99 -6.72
CA PHE A 99 -13.35 -8.47 -5.72
C PHE A 99 -13.09 -7.41 -4.66
N ALA A 100 -12.68 -6.20 -5.04
CA ALA A 100 -12.40 -5.12 -4.08
C ALA A 100 -13.63 -4.83 -3.20
N PHE A 101 -14.82 -4.77 -3.81
CA PHE A 101 -16.08 -4.55 -3.10
C PHE A 101 -16.35 -5.64 -2.06
N ILE A 102 -16.40 -6.92 -2.46
CA ILE A 102 -16.70 -8.02 -1.52
C ILE A 102 -15.61 -8.10 -0.44
N THR A 103 -14.34 -7.96 -0.82
CA THR A 103 -13.22 -8.00 0.13
C THR A 103 -13.35 -6.89 1.18
N SER A 104 -13.76 -5.67 0.77
CA SER A 104 -14.02 -4.56 1.70
C SER A 104 -15.20 -4.83 2.64
N MET A 105 -16.27 -5.49 2.17
CA MET A 105 -17.39 -5.90 3.04
C MET A 105 -16.97 -6.92 4.10
N HIS A 106 -15.95 -7.74 3.81
CA HIS A 106 -15.35 -8.64 4.78
C HIS A 106 -14.39 -7.93 5.77
N GLY A 107 -14.27 -6.61 5.69
CA GLY A 107 -13.47 -5.75 6.57
C GLY A 107 -11.97 -5.73 6.25
N TRP A 108 -11.58 -6.09 5.03
CA TRP A 108 -10.21 -5.93 4.55
C TRP A 108 -10.07 -4.58 3.83
N GLN A 109 -8.87 -3.98 3.88
CA GLN A 109 -8.64 -2.71 3.21
C GLN A 109 -8.20 -2.96 1.76
N VAL A 110 -9.16 -3.22 0.87
CA VAL A 110 -8.90 -3.45 -0.55
C VAL A 110 -9.72 -2.50 -1.39
N ARG A 111 -9.09 -1.81 -2.34
CA ARG A 111 -9.77 -0.85 -3.22
C ARG A 111 -9.24 -0.93 -4.65
N GLY A 112 -10.15 -0.77 -5.61
CA GLY A 112 -9.82 -0.74 -7.04
C GLY A 112 -9.68 0.67 -7.59
N PHE A 113 -8.73 0.86 -8.50
CA PHE A 113 -8.37 2.15 -9.09
C PHE A 113 -8.08 2.02 -10.59
N ARG A 114 -8.31 3.12 -11.31
CA ARG A 114 -7.95 3.25 -12.73
C ARG A 114 -6.74 4.17 -12.95
N SER A 115 -6.52 5.11 -12.03
CA SER A 115 -5.35 6.00 -12.00
C SER A 115 -4.32 5.46 -11.01
N PHE A 116 -3.05 5.50 -11.43
CA PHE A 116 -1.93 5.13 -10.56
C PHE A 116 -1.80 6.15 -9.41
N GLU A 117 -2.01 7.43 -9.71
CA GLU A 117 -1.92 8.56 -8.79
C GLU A 117 -2.95 8.44 -7.67
N GLU A 118 -4.21 8.12 -8.01
CA GLU A 118 -5.27 7.87 -7.01
C GLU A 118 -4.94 6.68 -6.12
N ALA A 119 -4.44 5.59 -6.71
CA ALA A 119 -4.06 4.39 -5.96
C ALA A 119 -2.91 4.69 -4.99
N MET A 120 -1.89 5.41 -5.47
CA MET A 120 -0.74 5.84 -4.68
C MET A 120 -1.17 6.75 -3.53
N LEU A 121 -2.01 7.75 -3.82
CA LEU A 121 -2.52 8.67 -2.81
C LEU A 121 -3.29 7.94 -1.71
N TRP A 122 -4.15 6.98 -2.07
CA TRP A 122 -4.91 6.19 -1.09
C TRP A 122 -4.01 5.28 -0.23
N LEU A 123 -2.96 4.69 -0.82
CA LEU A 123 -1.97 3.91 -0.07
C LEU A 123 -1.17 4.79 0.90
N TRP A 124 -0.89 6.05 0.53
CA TRP A 124 -0.18 7.00 1.38
C TRP A 124 -1.03 7.58 2.50
N GLN A 125 -2.31 7.87 2.24
CA GLN A 125 -3.25 8.43 3.21
C GLN A 125 -3.58 7.49 4.38
N GLY A 126 -3.07 6.25 4.37
CA GLY A 126 -3.21 5.33 5.49
C GLY A 126 -2.46 5.67 6.75
N HIS A 127 -1.74 6.79 6.76
CA HIS A 127 -1.09 7.32 7.95
C HIS A 127 -2.00 8.10 8.91
N SER A 128 -3.30 8.27 8.63
CA SER A 128 -4.21 8.94 9.56
C SER A 128 -4.64 8.02 10.72
N GLU A 129 -3.83 8.07 11.77
CA GLU A 129 -4.13 7.93 13.21
C GLU A 129 -5.07 6.82 13.70
N GLU A 130 -4.49 5.72 14.20
CA GLU A 130 -4.81 5.21 15.53
C GLU A 130 -3.52 5.15 16.35
N VAL A 131 -3.02 6.32 16.76
CA VAL A 131 -2.10 6.39 17.90
C VAL A 131 -3.00 6.41 19.13
N PRO A 132 -3.05 5.34 19.97
CA PRO A 132 -3.66 5.50 21.28
C PRO A 132 -2.91 6.66 21.95
N ALA A 133 -3.63 7.60 22.54
CA ALA A 133 -3.08 8.81 23.14
C ALA A 133 -2.00 8.46 24.18
N VAL A 134 -0.75 8.28 23.73
CA VAL A 134 0.42 8.26 24.59
C VAL A 134 0.68 9.72 24.86
N GLU A 135 0.57 10.10 26.13
CA GLU A 135 0.97 11.41 26.63
C GLU A 135 2.27 11.86 25.94
N ARG A 136 2.17 12.92 25.14
CA ARG A 136 3.31 13.56 24.50
C ARG A 136 4.26 14.01 25.61
N LYS A 137 5.25 13.18 25.97
CA LYS A 137 6.42 13.66 26.71
C LYS A 137 7.02 14.75 25.85
N ARG A 138 6.95 15.98 26.37
CA ARG A 138 7.41 17.22 25.74
C ARG A 138 8.74 16.97 25.03
N SER A 139 8.77 17.31 23.76
CA SER A 139 9.98 17.33 22.93
C SER A 139 11.11 18.01 23.71
N VAL A 140 12.21 17.28 23.92
CA VAL A 140 13.42 17.85 24.52
C VAL A 140 14.10 18.69 23.43
N PRO A 141 14.20 20.01 23.58
CA PRO A 141 14.82 20.85 22.55
C PRO A 141 16.32 20.54 22.50
N ILE A 142 16.82 20.22 21.30
CA ILE A 142 18.25 20.09 21.04
C ILE A 142 18.83 21.50 20.91
N HIS A 143 19.58 21.94 21.93
CA HIS A 143 20.31 23.20 21.89
C HIS A 143 21.50 23.09 20.93
N SER A 144 21.40 23.71 19.75
CA SER A 144 22.56 23.93 18.89
C SER A 144 23.42 25.05 19.49
N ARG A 145 24.61 24.71 19.97
CA ARG A 145 25.62 25.72 20.33
C ARG A 145 26.13 26.34 19.03
N SER A 146 25.94 27.65 18.89
CA SER A 146 26.58 28.44 17.83
C SER A 146 28.10 28.39 18.04
N ILE A 147 28.81 27.87 17.05
CA ILE A 147 30.27 27.99 16.99
C ILE A 147 30.56 29.41 16.51
N ALA A 148 30.96 30.28 17.44
CA ALA A 148 31.44 31.61 17.12
C ALA A 148 32.81 31.51 16.41
N VAL A 149 32.85 31.83 15.13
CA VAL A 149 34.11 32.04 14.40
C VAL A 149 34.71 33.35 14.91
N ARG A 150 35.76 33.24 15.74
CA ARG A 150 36.60 34.39 16.14
C ARG A 150 37.59 34.71 15.03
N THR A 151 37.27 35.67 14.19
CA THR A 151 38.28 36.32 13.34
C THR A 151 39.00 37.37 14.17
N ARG A 152 40.26 37.10 14.56
CA ARG A 152 41.14 38.08 15.21
C ARG A 152 41.66 39.08 14.17
N VAL A 153 41.61 40.37 14.52
CA VAL A 153 42.36 41.46 13.88
C VAL A 153 43.64 41.70 14.68
N SER A 154 44.78 41.86 14.01
CA SER A 154 46.06 42.48 14.44
C SER A 154 46.94 42.57 13.18
N LEU A 155 47.66 43.62 12.79
CA LEU A 155 47.96 44.97 13.29
C LEU A 155 48.27 45.83 12.04
#